data_AF-A0A496SH96-F1
#
_entry.id   AF-A0A496SH96-F1
#
_cell.length_a   1.000
_cell.length_b   1.000
_cell.length_c   1.000
_cell.angle_alpha   90.00
_cell.angle_beta   90.00
_cell.angle_gamma   90.00
#
_symmetry.space_group_name_H-M   'P 1'
#
loop_
_entity.id
_entity.type
_entity.pdbx_description
1 polymer ?
#
loop_
_entity_poly.entity_id
_entity_poly.type
_entity_poly.pdbx_seq_one_letter_code
_entity_poly.pdbx_strand_id
1 'polypeptide(L)'
;MKKRNIEPIRELRKICQKEKFENETGNLWFEWNFKRRESIYFTKLLLKIGISANQATLLSLLFALIGGFFLVFTDVKSLILSAVFLYLYLIFDCVDGEIARYNKPSKLGSYFDFMVGSTVHPYIVIGTTFGIYNALHDVTV
;
A
#
# COMPACT_ATOMS: atom_id res chain seq x y z
N MET A 1 15.56 -15.41 17.16
CA MET A 1 15.32 -14.85 15.81
C MET A 1 16.65 -14.71 15.08
N LYS A 2 16.89 -15.47 14.01
CA LYS A 2 18.15 -15.49 13.25
C LYS A 2 18.27 -14.15 12.50
N LYS A 3 19.25 -13.30 12.83
CA LYS A 3 19.48 -12.04 12.13
C LYS A 3 19.81 -12.35 10.66
N ARG A 4 18.84 -12.19 9.76
CA ARG A 4 19.08 -12.16 8.31
C ARG A 4 19.94 -10.93 8.03
N ASN A 5 21.11 -11.15 7.45
CA ASN A 5 22.01 -10.08 7.04
C ASN A 5 21.42 -9.49 5.76
N ILE A 6 20.68 -8.40 5.88
CA ILE A 6 20.00 -7.74 4.76
C ILE A 6 20.88 -6.61 4.23
N GLU A 7 20.91 -6.48 2.92
CA GLU A 7 21.69 -5.53 2.14
C GLU A 7 21.48 -4.08 2.61
N PRO A 8 22.47 -3.20 2.39
CA PRO A 8 22.29 -1.76 2.57
C PRO A 8 21.18 -1.23 1.65
N ILE A 9 20.52 -0.14 2.06
CA ILE A 9 19.33 0.43 1.38
C ILE A 9 19.61 0.73 -0.11
N ARG A 10 20.84 1.16 -0.45
CA ARG A 10 21.25 1.42 -1.83
C ARG A 10 21.19 0.17 -2.72
N GLU A 11 21.63 -0.97 -2.21
CA GLU A 11 21.59 -2.23 -2.96
C GLU A 11 20.16 -2.78 -3.00
N LEU A 12 19.42 -2.67 -1.89
CA LEU A 12 18.01 -3.06 -1.85
C LEU A 12 17.18 -2.32 -2.91
N ARG A 13 17.40 -1.00 -3.08
CA ARG A 13 16.74 -0.21 -4.13
C ARG A 13 17.08 -0.72 -5.53
N LYS A 14 18.34 -1.07 -5.79
CA LYS A 14 18.75 -1.60 -7.10
C LYS A 14 18.09 -2.94 -7.40
N ILE A 15 17.93 -3.81 -6.40
CA ILE A 15 17.28 -5.12 -6.59
C ILE A 15 15.77 -4.95 -6.75
N CYS A 16 15.14 -4.15 -5.88
CA CYS A 16 13.69 -4.12 -5.76
C CYS A 16 13.00 -3.05 -6.62
N GLN A 17 13.70 -2.03 -7.11
CA GLN A 17 13.07 -0.88 -7.79
C GLN A 17 13.57 -0.68 -9.22
N LYS A 18 14.73 -1.22 -9.61
CA LYS A 18 15.36 -0.97 -10.91
C LYS A 18 14.51 -1.43 -12.11
N GLU A 19 14.03 -2.67 -12.08
CA GLU A 19 13.22 -3.22 -13.18
C GLU A 19 11.96 -2.38 -13.44
N LYS A 20 11.29 -1.94 -12.37
CA LYS A 20 10.07 -1.12 -12.49
C LYS A 20 10.38 0.32 -12.92
N PHE A 21 11.55 0.87 -12.57
CA PHE A 21 12.03 2.17 -13.07
C PHE A 21 12.25 2.18 -14.58
N GLU A 22 12.88 1.12 -15.09
CA GLU A 22 13.21 0.99 -16.51
C GLU A 22 11.95 0.77 -17.36
N ASN A 23 10.96 0.04 -16.83
CA ASN A 23 9.70 -0.25 -17.54
C ASN A 23 8.68 0.91 -17.52
N GLU A 24 8.60 1.71 -16.44
CA GLU A 24 7.53 2.71 -16.26
C GLU A 24 7.88 4.14 -16.73
N THR A 25 8.95 4.33 -17.49
CA THR A 25 9.29 5.56 -18.24
C THR A 25 8.79 6.87 -17.61
N GLY A 26 9.45 7.34 -16.53
CA GLY A 26 9.53 8.76 -16.13
C GLY A 26 8.27 9.53 -15.71
N ASN A 27 7.03 9.04 -15.92
CA ASN A 27 5.82 9.86 -15.74
C ASN A 27 5.22 9.85 -14.33
N LEU A 28 5.79 9.09 -13.39
CA LEU A 28 5.26 8.90 -12.05
C LEU A 28 6.13 9.59 -10.98
N TRP A 29 6.36 10.90 -11.14
CA TRP A 29 7.15 11.70 -10.17
C TRP A 29 6.70 11.48 -8.72
N PHE A 30 5.38 11.40 -8.49
CA PHE A 30 4.80 11.17 -7.17
C PHE A 30 5.15 9.78 -6.61
N GLU A 31 5.10 8.73 -7.43
CA GLU A 31 5.44 7.39 -6.97
C GLU A 31 6.91 7.27 -6.59
N TRP A 32 7.80 7.93 -7.32
CA TRP A 32 9.23 7.89 -7.04
C TRP A 32 9.61 8.71 -5.81
N ASN A 33 9.08 9.92 -5.68
CA ASN A 33 9.47 10.84 -4.61
C ASN A 33 8.82 10.50 -3.27
N PHE A 34 7.59 10.00 -3.27
CA PHE A 34 6.86 9.67 -2.05
C PHE A 34 6.81 8.17 -1.83
N LYS A 35 6.04 7.42 -2.63
CA LYS A 35 5.77 6.00 -2.35
C LYS A 35 7.05 5.15 -2.24
N ARG A 36 7.93 5.22 -3.26
CA ARG A 36 9.14 4.38 -3.37
C ARG A 36 10.30 4.83 -2.50
N ARG A 37 10.32 6.12 -2.15
CA ARG A 37 11.33 6.64 -1.23
C ARG A 37 11.11 6.05 0.16
N GLU A 38 9.86 6.00 0.60
CA GLU A 38 9.45 5.53 1.92
C GLU A 38 9.29 3.99 1.98
N SER A 39 8.75 3.35 0.93
CA SER A 39 8.51 1.89 0.89
C SER A 39 9.76 1.08 1.23
N ILE A 40 10.94 1.48 0.71
CA ILE A 40 12.17 0.69 0.87
C ILE A 40 12.57 0.51 2.34
N TYR A 41 12.24 1.46 3.21
CA TYR A 41 12.53 1.37 4.64
C TYR A 41 11.63 0.32 5.31
N PHE A 42 10.34 0.33 4.95
CA PHE A 42 9.38 -0.69 5.38
C PHE A 42 9.73 -2.06 4.82
N THR A 43 10.10 -2.16 3.54
CA THR A 43 10.58 -3.39 2.90
C THR A 43 11.75 -3.99 3.67
N LYS A 44 12.77 -3.18 4.01
CA LYS A 44 13.91 -3.65 4.79
C LYS A 44 13.50 -4.16 6.18
N LEU A 45 12.59 -3.45 6.84
CA LEU A 45 12.09 -3.85 8.16
C LEU A 45 11.33 -5.19 8.08
N LEU A 46 10.41 -5.33 7.14
CA LEU A 46 9.60 -6.53 6.96
C LEU A 46 10.44 -7.74 6.53
N LEU A 47 11.44 -7.53 5.65
CA LEU A 47 12.42 -8.58 5.29
C LEU A 47 13.21 -9.05 6.52
N LYS A 48 13.54 -8.14 7.45
CA LYS A 48 14.26 -8.47 8.70
C LYS A 48 13.41 -9.28 9.65
N ILE A 49 12.11 -9.01 9.67
CA ILE A 49 11.11 -9.76 10.44
C ILE A 49 10.82 -11.13 9.77
N GLY A 50 11.04 -11.25 8.47
CA GLY A 50 10.82 -12.47 7.70
C GLY A 50 9.40 -12.60 7.14
N ILE A 51 8.72 -11.47 6.96
CA ILE A 51 7.36 -11.41 6.42
C ILE A 51 7.39 -11.75 4.92
N SER A 52 6.42 -12.55 4.47
CA SER A 52 6.27 -12.91 3.06
C SER A 52 5.55 -11.82 2.26
N ALA A 53 5.69 -11.82 0.93
CA ALA A 53 5.00 -10.87 0.06
C ALA A 53 3.48 -10.91 0.27
N ASN A 54 2.89 -12.11 0.32
CA ASN A 54 1.44 -12.27 0.53
C ASN A 54 0.97 -11.73 1.89
N GLN A 55 1.79 -11.82 2.94
CA GLN A 55 1.48 -11.22 4.24
C GLN A 55 1.51 -9.70 4.19
N ALA A 56 2.43 -9.11 3.41
CA ALA A 56 2.47 -7.67 3.17
C ALA A 56 1.25 -7.20 2.36
N THR A 57 0.82 -7.97 1.34
CA THR A 57 -0.43 -7.71 0.60
C THR A 57 -1.68 -7.82 1.48
N LEU A 58 -1.72 -8.79 2.41
CA LEU A 58 -2.82 -8.87 3.37
C LEU A 58 -2.85 -7.64 4.31
N LEU A 59 -1.68 -7.16 4.70
CA LEU A 59 -1.56 -5.98 5.55
C LEU A 59 -1.96 -4.70 4.80
N SER A 60 -1.62 -4.58 3.51
CA SER A 60 -2.10 -3.47 2.67
C SER A 60 -3.63 -3.49 2.55
N LEU A 61 -4.22 -4.67 2.33
CA LEU A 61 -5.68 -4.83 2.33
C LEU A 61 -6.32 -4.41 3.66
N LEU A 62 -5.73 -4.79 4.80
CA LEU A 62 -6.24 -4.37 6.11
C LEU A 62 -6.21 -2.84 6.27
N PHE A 63 -5.14 -2.17 5.84
CA PHE A 63 -5.10 -0.71 5.86
C PHE A 63 -6.14 -0.08 4.95
N ALA A 64 -6.37 -0.65 3.76
CA ALA A 64 -7.40 -0.19 2.86
C ALA A 64 -8.81 -0.33 3.47
N LEU A 65 -9.11 -1.47 4.10
CA LEU A 65 -10.40 -1.71 4.77
C LEU A 65 -10.63 -0.74 5.93
N ILE A 66 -9.63 -0.53 6.77
CA ILE A 66 -9.73 0.41 7.89
C ILE A 66 -9.90 1.85 7.35
N GLY A 67 -9.11 2.23 6.35
CA GLY A 67 -9.17 3.55 5.73
C GLY A 67 -10.54 3.83 5.08
N GLY A 68 -11.07 2.87 4.32
CA GLY A 68 -12.38 3.02 3.68
C GLY A 68 -13.55 2.96 4.65
N PHE A 69 -13.44 2.23 5.77
CA PHE A 69 -14.44 2.28 6.83
C PHE A 69 -14.54 3.69 7.45
N PHE A 70 -13.40 4.34 7.69
CA PHE A 70 -13.40 5.70 8.21
C PHE A 70 -13.93 6.76 7.23
N LEU A 71 -13.96 6.49 5.92
CA LEU A 71 -14.56 7.41 4.93
C LEU A 71 -16.08 7.57 5.09
N VAL A 72 -16.74 6.60 5.73
CA VAL A 72 -18.18 6.66 5.99
C VAL A 72 -18.53 7.76 7.01
N PHE A 73 -17.57 8.13 7.86
CA PHE A 73 -17.73 9.19 8.84
C PHE A 73 -17.13 10.49 8.30
N THR A 74 -17.92 11.56 8.29
CA THR A 74 -17.53 12.85 7.70
C THR A 74 -16.94 13.83 8.70
N ASP A 75 -16.71 13.40 9.95
CA ASP A 75 -16.00 14.20 10.92
C ASP A 75 -14.51 14.32 10.57
N VAL A 76 -13.92 15.46 10.94
CA VAL A 76 -12.53 15.78 10.61
C VAL A 76 -11.54 14.72 11.11
N LYS A 77 -11.80 14.11 12.27
CA LYS A 77 -10.89 13.10 12.85
C LYS A 77 -10.92 11.82 12.03
N SER A 78 -12.10 11.34 11.65
CA SER A 78 -12.26 10.16 10.81
C SER A 78 -11.66 10.35 9.42
N LEU A 79 -11.83 11.52 8.81
CA LEU A 79 -11.21 11.83 7.52
C LEU A 79 -9.67 11.84 7.59
N ILE A 80 -9.10 12.43 8.64
CA ILE A 80 -7.64 12.39 8.86
C ILE A 80 -7.18 10.93 9.02
N LEU A 81 -7.89 10.15 9.83
CA LEU A 81 -7.52 8.76 10.08
C LEU A 81 -7.62 7.91 8.80
N SER A 82 -8.67 8.10 8.02
CA SER A 82 -8.84 7.50 6.70
C SER A 82 -7.66 7.84 5.78
N ALA A 83 -7.30 9.12 5.67
CA ALA A 83 -6.19 9.56 4.83
C ALA A 83 -4.86 8.91 5.22
N VAL A 84 -4.59 8.78 6.53
CA VAL A 84 -3.39 8.09 7.03
C VAL A 84 -3.40 6.61 6.63
N PHE A 85 -4.51 5.90 6.84
CA PHE A 85 -4.60 4.47 6.51
C PHE A 85 -4.53 4.21 5.00
N LEU A 86 -5.18 5.04 4.18
CA LEU A 86 -5.09 4.93 2.72
C LEU A 86 -3.69 5.25 2.21
N TYR A 87 -3.00 6.22 2.83
CA TYR A 87 -1.60 6.49 2.52
C TYR A 87 -0.68 5.30 2.88
N LEU A 88 -0.92 4.66 4.03
CA LEU A 88 -0.22 3.43 4.41
C LEU A 88 -0.50 2.29 3.43
N TYR A 89 -1.75 2.10 3.00
CA TYR A 89 -2.09 1.15 1.94
C TYR A 89 -1.23 1.36 0.69
N LEU A 90 -1.14 2.61 0.20
CA LEU A 90 -0.34 2.95 -0.99
C LEU A 90 1.16 2.65 -0.83
N ILE A 91 1.70 2.80 0.38
CA ILE A 91 3.10 2.44 0.67
C ILE A 91 3.24 0.91 0.66
N PHE A 92 2.36 0.18 1.34
CA PHE A 92 2.48 -1.27 1.51
C PHE A 92 2.23 -2.04 0.20
N ASP A 93 1.43 -1.49 -0.71
CA ASP A 93 1.24 -1.96 -2.10
C ASP A 93 2.52 -1.84 -2.96
N CYS A 94 3.48 -0.99 -2.56
CA CYS A 94 4.81 -1.00 -3.17
C CYS A 94 5.74 -2.02 -2.49
N VAL A 95 5.53 -2.25 -1.19
CA VAL A 95 6.41 -3.05 -0.34
C VAL A 95 6.27 -4.54 -0.63
N ASP A 96 5.07 -5.06 -0.83
CA ASP A 96 4.85 -6.47 -1.18
C ASP A 96 5.50 -6.85 -2.53
N GLY A 97 5.40 -5.98 -3.54
CA GLY A 97 6.07 -6.13 -4.82
C GLY A 97 7.60 -6.06 -4.70
N GLU A 98 8.13 -5.21 -3.82
CA GLU A 98 9.57 -5.16 -3.50
C GLU A 98 10.04 -6.44 -2.80
N ILE A 99 9.28 -6.94 -1.82
CA ILE A 99 9.56 -8.21 -1.12
C ILE A 99 9.50 -9.40 -2.09
N ALA A 100 8.54 -9.40 -3.02
CA ALA A 100 8.41 -10.43 -4.05
C ALA A 100 9.63 -10.45 -4.99
N ARG A 101 10.07 -9.28 -5.46
CA ARG A 101 11.30 -9.18 -6.28
C ARG A 101 12.55 -9.63 -5.52
N TYR A 102 12.64 -9.35 -4.22
CA TYR A 102 13.75 -9.78 -3.38
C TYR A 102 13.79 -11.31 -3.16
N ASN A 103 12.66 -11.94 -2.83
CA ASN A 103 12.62 -13.37 -2.47
C ASN A 103 12.34 -14.34 -3.64
N LYS A 104 12.05 -13.80 -4.84
CA LYS A 104 11.48 -14.42 -6.06
C LYS A 104 9.96 -14.26 -6.16
N PRO A 105 9.46 -13.65 -7.26
CA PRO A 105 8.03 -13.46 -7.45
C PRO A 105 7.33 -14.79 -7.75
N SER A 106 6.10 -14.93 -7.24
CA SER A 106 5.24 -16.08 -7.56
C SER A 106 4.04 -15.61 -8.39
N LYS A 107 3.60 -16.44 -9.36
CA LYS A 107 2.43 -16.13 -10.20
C LYS A 107 1.16 -15.93 -9.36
N LEU A 108 0.98 -16.76 -8.32
CA LEU A 108 -0.16 -16.69 -7.43
C LEU A 108 -0.13 -15.40 -6.58
N GLY A 109 1.03 -15.00 -6.07
CA GLY A 109 1.19 -13.75 -5.33
C GLY A 109 0.91 -12.52 -6.20
N SER A 110 1.40 -12.51 -7.45
CA SER A 110 1.12 -11.41 -8.39
C SER A 110 -0.37 -11.32 -8.75
N TYR A 111 -1.06 -12.45 -8.88
CA TYR A 111 -2.50 -12.45 -9.09
C TYR A 111 -3.26 -11.95 -7.85
N PHE A 112 -2.82 -12.35 -6.65
CA PHE A 112 -3.43 -11.91 -5.40
C PHE A 112 -3.27 -10.39 -5.19
N ASP A 113 -2.08 -9.87 -5.43
CA ASP A 113 -1.77 -8.43 -5.42
C ASP A 113 -2.68 -7.64 -6.38
N PHE A 114 -2.80 -8.10 -7.63
CA PHE A 114 -3.69 -7.49 -8.62
C PHE A 114 -5.16 -7.50 -8.17
N MET A 115 -5.62 -8.61 -7.59
CA MET A 115 -7.00 -8.77 -7.14
C MET A 115 -7.31 -7.85 -5.95
N VAL A 116 -6.37 -7.70 -5.01
CA VAL A 116 -6.47 -6.76 -3.89
C VAL A 116 -6.53 -5.32 -4.39
N GLY A 117 -5.58 -4.90 -5.23
CA GLY A 117 -5.58 -3.55 -5.80
C GLY A 117 -6.89 -3.22 -6.55
N SER A 118 -7.36 -4.16 -7.37
CA SER A 118 -8.61 -4.01 -8.12
C SER A 118 -9.86 -3.92 -7.23
N THR A 119 -9.85 -4.54 -6.05
CA THR A 119 -10.98 -4.56 -5.11
C THR A 119 -11.01 -3.32 -4.21
N VAL A 120 -9.84 -2.78 -3.87
CA VAL A 120 -9.73 -1.62 -2.98
C VAL A 120 -10.27 -0.34 -3.62
N HIS A 121 -10.04 -0.15 -4.93
CA HIS A 121 -10.55 1.03 -5.65
C HIS A 121 -12.07 1.22 -5.55
N PRO A 122 -12.93 0.24 -5.93
CA PRO A 122 -14.38 0.39 -5.79
C PRO A 122 -14.80 0.49 -4.33
N TYR A 123 -14.10 -0.19 -3.41
CA TYR A 123 -14.38 -0.10 -1.97
C TYR A 123 -14.24 1.34 -1.44
N ILE A 124 -13.17 2.05 -1.82
CA ILE A 124 -12.96 3.47 -1.44
C ILE A 124 -14.06 4.36 -2.01
N VAL A 125 -14.46 4.15 -3.27
CA VAL A 125 -15.53 4.93 -3.91
C VAL A 125 -16.86 4.73 -3.19
N ILE A 126 -17.19 3.48 -2.84
CA ILE A 126 -18.40 3.15 -2.09
C ILE A 126 -18.37 3.82 -0.71
N GLY A 127 -17.27 3.69 0.04
CA GLY A 127 -17.12 4.31 1.36
C GLY A 127 -17.29 5.83 1.31
N THR A 128 -16.67 6.49 0.33
CA THR A 128 -16.81 7.95 0.11
C THR A 128 -18.25 8.33 -0.23
N THR A 129 -18.92 7.55 -1.08
CA THR A 129 -20.30 7.81 -1.51
C THR A 129 -21.26 7.74 -0.32
N PHE A 130 -21.13 6.71 0.52
CA PHE A 130 -21.93 6.59 1.74
C PHE A 130 -21.65 7.71 2.74
N GLY A 131 -20.38 8.10 2.92
CA GLY A 131 -20.02 9.23 3.79
C GLY A 131 -20.68 10.53 3.34
N ILE A 132 -20.61 10.85 2.05
CA ILE A 132 -21.25 12.03 1.47
C ILE A 132 -22.78 11.96 1.62
N TYR A 133 -23.40 10.81 1.36
CA TYR A 133 -24.83 10.61 1.53
C TYR A 133 -25.28 10.90 2.97
N ASN A 134 -24.56 10.37 3.97
CA ASN A 134 -24.86 10.62 5.37
C ASN A 134 -24.72 12.11 5.74
N ALA A 135 -23.66 12.77 5.27
CA ALA A 135 -23.45 14.19 5.55
C ALA A 135 -24.51 15.11 4.92
N LEU A 136 -24.97 14.79 3.70
CA LEU A 136 -25.99 15.61 3.03
C LEU A 136 -27.38 15.40 3.62
N HIS A 137 -27.71 14.17 4.04
CA HIS A 137 -29.01 13.87 4.63
C HIS A 137 -29.18 14.51 6.03
N ASP A 138 -28.11 14.65 6.80
CA ASP A 138 -28.11 15.38 8.08
C ASP A 138 -28.35 16.89 7.93
N VAL A 139 -28.00 17.50 6.79
CA VAL A 139 -28.14 18.95 6.55
C VAL A 139 -29.55 19.34 6.09
N THR A 140 -30.37 18.37 5.67
CA THR A 140 -31.73 18.59 5.14
C THR A 140 -32.85 18.53 6.19
N VAL A 141 -32.55 18.60 7.49
CA VAL A 141 -33.54 18.62 8.59
C VAL A 141 -33.62 20.00 9.24
#